data_AF-A0A935X1Y1-F1
#
_entry.id   AF-A0A935X1Y1-F1
#
_cell.length_a   1.000
_cell.length_b   1.000
_cell.length_c   1.000
_cell.angle_alpha   90.00
_cell.angle_beta   90.00
_cell.angle_gamma   90.00
#
_symmetry.space_group_name_H-M   'P 1'
#
loop_
_entity.id
_entity.type
_entity.pdbx_description
1 polymer ?
#
loop_
_entity_poly.entity_id
_entity_poly.type
_entity_poly.pdbx_seq_one_letter_code
_entity_poly.pdbx_strand_id
1 'polypeptide(L)'
;MELTNTYAELLPERFFERAGPYPVQSPRLLLWNTPLADALGVARTWSADPNRMAQHFSGNTLIAGSRPIALAYAGHQFGHFVPQLGDGRAHLLGEIVDPFGRRFDVQLKGSGCSMFSRNGDGRCALGPALREYIMSEAMHALGVPTTRSLAVVATGEVVHRETPRPGAIVTRVASSHIRVGTFEFFAARRDLDGLRKLADFAIDRHDRDLLPNGEPDRWLAFFDRVVDRQIRLVVEWMRVGFIHGVMNTDNTSVAGETIDYGPCAMMGIYDPRTVYSSIDVHGRYAFGNQPKIAAWNLARLAECILPLVDADEQTAIRKLEPI
;
A
#
# COMPACT_ATOMS: atom_id res chain seq x y z
N MET A 1 7.26 5.55 -20.92
CA MET A 1 6.52 4.85 -19.87
C MET A 1 5.20 4.41 -20.47
N GLU A 2 4.93 3.11 -20.41
CA GLU A 2 3.68 2.48 -20.81
C GLU A 2 3.34 1.48 -19.70
N LEU A 3 2.07 1.42 -19.30
CA LEU A 3 1.63 0.62 -18.16
C LEU A 3 0.85 -0.63 -18.60
N THR A 4 0.98 -1.69 -17.82
CA THR A 4 0.14 -2.90 -17.89
C THR A 4 -0.81 -2.96 -16.69
N ASN A 5 -1.79 -3.87 -16.67
CA ASN A 5 -2.86 -3.82 -15.65
C ASN A 5 -3.25 -5.20 -15.12
N THR A 6 -2.29 -6.02 -14.69
CA THR A 6 -2.56 -7.43 -14.33
C THR A 6 -3.58 -7.56 -13.21
N TYR A 7 -3.58 -6.66 -12.21
CA TYR A 7 -4.62 -6.65 -11.17
C TYR A 7 -6.04 -6.52 -11.75
N ALA A 8 -6.25 -5.59 -12.68
CA ALA A 8 -7.56 -5.32 -13.28
C ALA A 8 -7.96 -6.35 -14.36
N GLU A 9 -6.99 -7.08 -14.90
CA GLU A 9 -7.19 -8.07 -15.98
C GLU A 9 -7.41 -9.48 -15.44
N LEU A 10 -6.71 -9.84 -14.35
CA LEU A 10 -6.74 -11.19 -13.78
C LEU A 10 -7.74 -11.33 -12.63
N LEU A 11 -8.04 -10.26 -11.90
CA LEU A 11 -8.98 -10.28 -10.78
C LEU A 11 -10.37 -9.79 -11.20
N PRO A 12 -11.46 -10.40 -10.68
CA PRO A 12 -12.83 -9.94 -10.94
C PRO A 12 -13.11 -8.52 -10.45
N GLU A 13 -14.14 -7.88 -10.98
CA GLU A 13 -14.51 -6.49 -10.63
C GLU A 13 -14.88 -6.29 -9.16
N ARG A 14 -15.15 -7.34 -8.37
CA ARG A 14 -15.36 -7.19 -6.92
C ARG A 14 -14.09 -6.82 -6.12
N PHE A 15 -12.91 -6.84 -6.75
CA PHE A 15 -11.64 -6.47 -6.14
C PHE A 15 -11.33 -4.97 -6.24
N PHE A 16 -12.06 -4.24 -7.06
CA PHE A 16 -11.78 -2.85 -7.36
C PHE A 16 -12.97 -2.13 -7.96
N GLU A 17 -12.98 -0.81 -7.89
CA GLU A 17 -13.83 0.02 -8.73
C GLU A 17 -13.04 0.49 -9.95
N ARG A 18 -13.64 0.48 -11.14
CA ARG A 18 -13.09 1.19 -12.30
C ARG A 18 -13.34 2.69 -12.13
N ALA A 19 -12.37 3.39 -11.56
CA ALA A 19 -12.42 4.82 -11.28
C ALA A 19 -11.13 5.52 -11.72
N GLY A 20 -11.28 6.68 -12.36
CA GLY A 20 -10.17 7.48 -12.86
C GLY A 20 -9.82 8.68 -11.96
N PRO A 21 -8.60 9.21 -12.06
CA PRO A 21 -8.23 10.47 -11.42
C PRO A 21 -9.15 11.61 -11.82
N TYR A 22 -9.41 12.53 -10.89
CA TYR A 22 -10.16 13.75 -11.13
C TYR A 22 -9.15 14.84 -11.52
N PRO A 23 -9.27 15.43 -12.73
CA PRO A 23 -8.38 16.50 -13.17
C PRO A 23 -8.29 17.62 -12.14
N VAL A 24 -7.11 18.22 -12.02
CA VAL A 24 -6.84 19.33 -11.11
C VAL A 24 -6.62 20.63 -11.89
N GLN A 25 -6.88 21.76 -11.22
CA GLN A 25 -6.96 23.08 -11.88
C GLN A 25 -5.64 23.57 -12.49
N SER A 26 -4.51 23.40 -11.79
CA SER A 26 -3.22 23.93 -12.23
C SER A 26 -2.07 23.05 -11.73
N PRO A 27 -1.88 21.87 -12.34
CA PRO A 27 -0.86 20.93 -11.90
C PRO A 27 0.53 21.51 -12.10
N ARG A 28 1.35 21.50 -11.05
CA ARG A 28 2.76 21.91 -11.09
C ARG A 28 3.65 20.88 -10.40
N LEU A 29 4.61 20.34 -11.14
CA LEU A 29 5.58 19.39 -10.60
C LEU A 29 6.42 20.08 -9.51
N LEU A 30 6.45 19.50 -8.32
CA LEU A 30 7.24 19.99 -7.18
C LEU A 30 8.48 19.14 -6.95
N LEU A 31 8.31 17.81 -6.98
CA LEU A 31 9.39 16.85 -6.74
C LEU A 31 9.34 15.77 -7.81
N TRP A 32 10.52 15.36 -8.27
CA TRP A 32 10.73 14.24 -9.17
C TRP A 32 11.90 13.39 -8.67
N ASN A 33 11.66 12.09 -8.59
CA ASN A 33 12.66 11.14 -8.10
C ASN A 33 13.44 10.53 -9.26
N THR A 34 14.47 11.23 -9.71
CA THR A 34 15.32 10.77 -10.82
C THR A 34 15.96 9.39 -10.56
N PRO A 35 16.53 9.08 -9.37
CA PRO A 35 17.07 7.76 -9.09
C PRO A 35 16.05 6.63 -9.25
N LEU A 36 14.82 6.82 -8.73
CA LEU A 36 13.76 5.84 -8.88
C LEU A 36 13.31 5.71 -10.34
N ALA A 37 13.16 6.84 -11.04
CA ALA A 37 12.79 6.85 -12.45
C ALA A 37 13.79 6.06 -13.31
N ASP A 38 15.09 6.28 -13.11
CA ASP A 38 16.17 5.55 -13.78
C ASP A 38 16.11 4.05 -13.44
N ALA A 39 15.87 3.70 -12.16
CA ALA A 39 15.75 2.30 -11.72
C ALA A 39 14.52 1.58 -12.33
N LEU A 40 13.43 2.30 -12.57
CA LEU A 40 12.22 1.79 -13.24
C LEU A 40 12.35 1.77 -14.76
N GLY A 41 13.48 2.22 -15.33
CA GLY A 41 13.66 2.31 -16.78
C GLY A 41 12.79 3.39 -17.44
N VAL A 42 12.35 4.40 -16.69
CA VAL A 42 11.61 5.54 -17.26
C VAL A 42 12.56 6.35 -18.13
N ALA A 43 12.32 6.36 -19.45
CA ALA A 43 13.16 7.07 -20.40
C ALA A 43 13.33 8.55 -20.01
N ARG A 44 14.57 9.05 -20.03
CA ARG A 44 14.92 10.44 -19.65
C ARG A 44 14.19 11.51 -20.47
N THR A 45 13.66 11.15 -21.65
CA THR A 45 12.80 12.01 -22.46
C THR A 45 11.50 12.41 -21.74
N TRP A 46 11.02 11.62 -20.78
CA TRP A 46 9.91 12.00 -19.91
C TRP A 46 10.24 13.19 -19.02
N SER A 47 11.49 13.30 -18.58
CA SER A 47 11.96 14.36 -17.70
C SER A 47 12.32 15.66 -18.44
N ALA A 48 12.15 15.71 -19.75
CA ALA A 48 12.47 16.88 -20.57
C ALA A 48 11.41 17.99 -20.49
N ASP A 49 10.18 17.68 -20.08
CA ASP A 49 9.08 18.64 -19.98
C ASP A 49 8.34 18.50 -18.63
N PRO A 50 8.69 19.32 -17.64
CA PRO A 50 8.04 19.31 -16.32
C PRO A 50 6.54 19.60 -16.36
N ASN A 51 6.04 20.36 -17.34
CA ASN A 51 4.61 20.65 -17.46
C ASN A 51 3.86 19.39 -17.90
N ARG A 52 4.39 18.70 -18.90
CA ARG A 52 3.84 17.40 -19.34
C ARG A 52 3.89 16.38 -18.21
N MET A 53 4.97 16.32 -17.45
CA MET A 53 5.06 15.46 -16.26
C MET A 53 3.99 15.80 -15.24
N ALA A 54 3.79 17.09 -14.94
CA ALA A 54 2.76 17.53 -14.01
C ALA A 54 1.37 17.04 -14.44
N GLN A 55 1.02 17.13 -15.74
CA GLN A 55 -0.25 16.64 -16.26
C GLN A 55 -0.43 15.13 -16.08
N HIS A 56 0.62 14.33 -16.32
CA HIS A 56 0.54 12.88 -16.17
C HIS A 56 0.49 12.44 -14.71
N PHE A 57 1.36 12.98 -13.87
CA PHE A 57 1.48 12.60 -12.46
C PHE A 57 0.46 13.30 -11.54
N SER A 58 -0.34 14.22 -12.07
CA SER A 58 -1.61 14.66 -11.44
C SER A 58 -2.83 13.87 -11.89
N GLY A 59 -2.70 13.04 -12.93
CA GLY A 59 -3.83 12.34 -13.54
C GLY A 59 -4.72 13.20 -14.45
N ASN A 60 -4.30 14.42 -14.80
CA ASN A 60 -5.00 15.23 -15.81
C ASN A 60 -4.89 14.63 -17.21
N THR A 61 -3.82 13.90 -17.47
CA THR A 61 -3.63 13.11 -18.69
C THR A 61 -3.16 11.72 -18.30
N LEU A 62 -3.87 10.68 -18.71
CA LEU A 62 -3.46 9.32 -18.36
C LEU A 62 -2.15 8.94 -19.05
N ILE A 63 -1.35 8.14 -18.37
CA ILE A 63 -0.15 7.53 -18.96
C ILE A 63 -0.62 6.46 -19.96
N ALA A 64 0.14 6.24 -21.04
CA ALA A 64 -0.19 5.21 -22.02
C ALA A 64 -0.36 3.85 -21.34
N GLY A 65 -1.41 3.12 -21.73
CA GLY A 65 -1.74 1.80 -21.16
C GLY A 65 -2.49 1.85 -19.82
N SER A 66 -2.64 3.01 -19.17
CA SER A 66 -3.36 3.10 -17.90
C SER A 66 -4.81 2.60 -17.99
N ARG A 67 -5.21 1.74 -17.05
CA ARG A 67 -6.61 1.39 -16.77
C ARG A 67 -6.89 1.67 -15.29
N PRO A 68 -7.15 2.92 -14.92
CA PRO A 68 -7.23 3.32 -13.53
C PRO A 68 -8.31 2.56 -12.75
N ILE A 69 -7.94 2.12 -11.54
CA ILE A 69 -8.86 1.48 -10.60
C ILE A 69 -8.64 1.98 -9.18
N ALA A 70 -9.67 1.93 -8.34
CA ALA A 70 -9.57 2.10 -6.89
C ALA A 70 -9.72 0.72 -6.22
N LEU A 71 -8.79 0.32 -5.36
CA LEU A 71 -8.78 -1.03 -4.79
C LEU A 71 -9.79 -1.17 -3.65
N ALA A 72 -10.47 -2.31 -3.57
CA ALA A 72 -11.33 -2.66 -2.45
C ALA A 72 -10.53 -3.38 -1.34
N TYR A 73 -10.73 -2.97 -0.09
CA TYR A 73 -10.19 -3.67 1.08
C TYR A 73 -11.02 -3.34 2.34
N ALA A 74 -10.84 -4.13 3.39
CA ALA A 74 -11.34 -3.91 4.74
C ALA A 74 -10.13 -3.66 5.67
N GLY A 75 -10.36 -3.64 6.98
CA GLY A 75 -9.25 -3.57 7.92
C GLY A 75 -9.70 -3.46 9.37
N HIS A 76 -8.86 -3.92 10.29
CA HIS A 76 -8.96 -3.62 11.70
C HIS A 76 -8.28 -2.28 12.00
N GLN A 77 -9.08 -1.26 12.27
CA GLN A 77 -8.60 0.06 12.66
C GLN A 77 -8.55 0.13 14.19
N PHE A 78 -7.35 0.29 14.75
CA PHE A 78 -7.12 0.26 16.19
C PHE A 78 -7.69 -0.98 16.90
N GLY A 79 -7.72 -2.12 16.19
CA GLY A 79 -8.26 -3.39 16.70
C GLY A 79 -9.75 -3.60 16.45
N HIS A 80 -10.48 -2.62 15.92
CA HIS A 80 -11.89 -2.75 15.55
C HIS A 80 -12.05 -3.03 14.06
N PHE A 81 -12.79 -4.09 13.71
CA PHE A 81 -13.02 -4.44 12.33
C PHE A 81 -13.90 -3.43 11.59
N VAL A 82 -13.46 -3.01 10.42
CA VAL A 82 -14.18 -2.11 9.52
C VAL A 82 -14.42 -2.83 8.19
N PRO A 83 -15.66 -3.27 7.88
CA PRO A 83 -15.94 -4.22 6.81
C PRO A 83 -15.73 -3.70 5.39
N GLN A 84 -15.61 -2.39 5.23
CA GLN A 84 -15.39 -1.74 3.93
C GLN A 84 -14.60 -0.46 4.09
N LEU A 85 -13.35 -0.49 3.66
CA LEU A 85 -12.46 0.65 3.42
C LEU A 85 -12.31 0.78 1.89
N GLY A 86 -11.11 0.61 1.37
CA GLY A 86 -10.78 0.79 -0.04
C GLY A 86 -10.03 2.10 -0.31
N ASP A 87 -9.54 2.24 -1.53
CA ASP A 87 -8.81 3.42 -1.97
C ASP A 87 -9.74 4.62 -2.16
N GLY A 88 -10.12 5.26 -1.06
CA GLY A 88 -11.02 6.42 -1.05
C GLY A 88 -10.41 7.76 -1.49
N ARG A 89 -9.13 7.76 -1.84
CA ARG A 89 -8.41 8.96 -2.35
C ARG A 89 -7.24 8.60 -3.25
N ALA A 90 -7.25 7.40 -3.82
CA ALA A 90 -6.13 6.90 -4.59
C ALA A 90 -6.62 6.09 -5.79
N HIS A 91 -5.88 6.19 -6.88
CA HIS A 91 -6.15 5.45 -8.10
C HIS A 91 -4.88 4.74 -8.54
N LEU A 92 -4.92 3.40 -8.62
CA LEU A 92 -3.88 2.60 -9.25
C LEU A 92 -4.00 2.81 -10.76
N LEU A 93 -3.01 3.46 -11.38
CA LEU A 93 -3.04 3.72 -12.82
C LEU A 93 -2.74 2.48 -13.66
N GLY A 94 -2.01 1.53 -13.07
CA GLY A 94 -1.47 0.35 -13.70
C GLY A 94 -0.12 -0.01 -13.08
N GLU A 95 0.66 -0.78 -13.83
CA GLU A 95 1.92 -1.37 -13.39
C GLU A 95 3.01 -1.08 -14.41
N ILE A 96 4.21 -0.82 -13.91
CA ILE A 96 5.44 -0.72 -14.70
C ILE A 96 6.30 -1.95 -14.45
N VAL A 97 6.93 -2.45 -15.51
CA VAL A 97 7.95 -3.50 -15.40
C VAL A 97 9.31 -2.84 -15.58
N ASP A 98 10.20 -3.04 -14.62
CA ASP A 98 11.55 -2.49 -14.66
C ASP A 98 12.46 -3.26 -15.64
N PRO A 99 13.69 -2.77 -15.93
CA PRO A 99 14.61 -3.45 -16.84
C PRO A 99 15.05 -4.85 -16.39
N PHE A 100 14.81 -5.23 -15.14
CA PHE A 100 15.11 -6.55 -14.59
C PHE A 100 13.88 -7.48 -14.57
N GLY A 101 12.75 -7.05 -15.16
CA GLY A 101 11.52 -7.83 -15.21
C GLY A 101 10.69 -7.79 -13.93
N ARG A 102 11.06 -6.96 -12.95
CA ARG A 102 10.29 -6.79 -11.71
C ARG A 102 9.15 -5.81 -11.95
N ARG A 103 7.97 -6.15 -11.44
CA ARG A 103 6.73 -5.40 -11.69
C ARG A 103 6.37 -4.56 -10.47
N PHE A 104 5.99 -3.31 -10.70
CA PHE A 104 5.64 -2.34 -9.66
C PHE A 104 4.33 -1.64 -9.97
N ASP A 105 3.49 -1.49 -8.98
CA ASP A 105 2.26 -0.70 -9.05
C ASP A 105 2.59 0.79 -9.10
N VAL A 106 1.83 1.56 -9.89
CA VAL A 106 1.93 3.03 -9.96
C VAL A 106 0.59 3.64 -9.54
N GLN A 107 0.54 4.21 -8.33
CA GLN A 107 -0.68 4.74 -7.73
C GLN A 107 -0.59 6.25 -7.53
N LEU A 108 -1.66 6.99 -7.86
CA LEU A 108 -1.78 8.41 -7.54
C LEU A 108 -2.62 8.59 -6.28
N LYS A 109 -2.01 9.04 -5.18
CA LYS A 109 -2.70 9.36 -3.92
C LYS A 109 -3.02 10.86 -3.83
N GLY A 110 -4.25 11.19 -3.48
CA GLY A 110 -4.84 12.54 -3.52
C GLY A 110 -5.53 12.86 -4.84
N SER A 111 -5.74 11.87 -5.70
CA SER A 111 -6.14 12.06 -7.10
C SER A 111 -7.66 12.14 -7.33
N GLY A 112 -8.48 12.23 -6.28
CA GLY A 112 -9.93 12.35 -6.40
C GLY A 112 -10.68 11.25 -5.66
N CYS A 113 -12.00 11.33 -5.71
CA CYS A 113 -12.89 10.39 -5.04
C CYS A 113 -13.09 9.10 -5.85
N SER A 114 -13.31 8.01 -5.13
CA SER A 114 -13.89 6.75 -5.58
C SER A 114 -15.14 6.43 -4.73
N MET A 115 -15.84 5.31 -4.99
CA MET A 115 -16.90 4.79 -4.13
C MET A 115 -16.44 4.48 -2.70
N PHE A 116 -15.12 4.35 -2.48
CA PHE A 116 -14.52 4.09 -1.18
C PHE A 116 -14.22 5.35 -0.37
N SER A 117 -14.47 6.55 -0.91
CA SER A 117 -14.16 7.83 -0.26
C SER A 117 -14.97 8.10 1.00
N ARG A 118 -16.10 7.40 1.19
CA ARG A 118 -17.08 7.70 2.22
C ARG A 118 -17.47 9.18 2.14
N ASN A 119 -17.24 9.95 3.22
CA ASN A 119 -17.48 11.39 3.29
C ASN A 119 -16.23 12.24 3.00
N GLY A 120 -15.13 11.63 2.55
CA GLY A 120 -13.89 12.33 2.22
C GLY A 120 -13.92 12.98 0.85
N ASP A 121 -13.10 14.02 0.66
CA ASP A 121 -12.97 14.77 -0.59
C ASP A 121 -12.06 14.12 -1.64
N GLY A 122 -11.47 12.96 -1.34
CA GLY A 122 -10.55 12.27 -2.24
C GLY A 122 -9.21 13.01 -2.49
N ARG A 123 -8.97 14.14 -1.81
CA ARG A 123 -7.79 15.00 -2.02
C ARG A 123 -6.74 14.80 -0.92
N CYS A 124 -5.49 15.14 -1.25
CA CYS A 124 -4.38 15.15 -0.30
C CYS A 124 -3.85 16.58 -0.13
N ALA A 125 -3.56 16.98 1.10
CA ALA A 125 -2.90 18.26 1.35
C ALA A 125 -1.39 18.14 1.08
N LEU A 126 -0.75 19.26 0.74
CA LEU A 126 0.67 19.33 0.38
C LEU A 126 1.60 18.79 1.48
N GLY A 127 1.36 19.16 2.74
CA GLY A 127 2.19 18.71 3.87
C GLY A 127 2.26 17.17 3.98
N PRO A 128 1.13 16.46 4.07
CA PRO A 128 1.09 15.00 3.99
C PRO A 128 1.77 14.40 2.75
N ALA A 129 1.58 14.97 1.55
CA ALA A 129 2.24 14.47 0.34
C ALA A 129 3.77 14.62 0.39
N LEU A 130 4.28 15.75 0.88
CA LEU A 130 5.71 15.98 1.06
C LEU A 130 6.30 15.06 2.13
N ARG A 131 5.60 14.86 3.25
CA ARG A 131 6.01 13.92 4.30
C ARG A 131 6.11 12.50 3.75
N GLU A 132 5.13 12.07 2.96
CA GLU A 132 5.17 10.74 2.35
C GLU A 132 6.37 10.58 1.42
N TYR A 133 6.65 11.58 0.57
CA TYR A 133 7.84 11.58 -0.27
C TYR A 133 9.14 11.51 0.56
N ILE A 134 9.30 12.39 1.54
CA ILE A 134 10.52 12.46 2.35
C ILE A 134 10.73 11.17 3.15
N MET A 135 9.67 10.66 3.80
CA MET A 135 9.79 9.49 4.66
C MET A 135 10.01 8.21 3.86
N SER A 136 9.29 8.00 2.75
CA SER A 136 9.53 6.83 1.89
C SER A 136 10.96 6.78 1.36
N GLU A 137 11.49 7.91 0.90
CA GLU A 137 12.84 7.96 0.35
C GLU A 137 13.92 7.87 1.43
N ALA A 138 13.68 8.42 2.62
CA ALA A 138 14.57 8.24 3.77
C ALA A 138 14.62 6.77 4.22
N MET A 139 13.47 6.10 4.29
CA MET A 139 13.38 4.67 4.65
C MET A 139 14.15 3.82 3.63
N HIS A 140 13.98 4.10 2.34
CA HIS A 140 14.72 3.41 1.29
C HIS A 140 16.24 3.63 1.42
N ALA A 141 16.68 4.88 1.61
CA ALA A 141 18.09 5.20 1.76
C ALA A 141 18.73 4.56 3.01
N LEU A 142 17.92 4.32 4.05
CA LEU A 142 18.33 3.60 5.26
C LEU A 142 18.32 2.07 5.10
N GLY A 143 17.93 1.55 3.94
CA GLY A 143 17.86 0.11 3.67
C GLY A 143 16.57 -0.56 4.17
N VAL A 144 15.57 0.21 4.58
CA VAL A 144 14.29 -0.33 5.05
C VAL A 144 13.36 -0.60 3.87
N PRO A 145 12.75 -1.79 3.75
CA PRO A 145 11.76 -2.07 2.71
C PRO A 145 10.57 -1.10 2.79
N THR A 146 10.23 -0.48 1.66
CA THR A 146 9.24 0.60 1.62
C THR A 146 8.65 0.80 0.24
N THR A 147 7.39 1.25 0.20
CA THR A 147 6.87 1.94 -0.99
C THR A 147 7.69 3.20 -1.26
N ARG A 148 7.79 3.60 -2.53
CA ARG A 148 8.65 4.67 -3.02
C ARG A 148 7.81 5.80 -3.59
N SER A 149 8.35 7.01 -3.63
CA SER A 149 7.63 8.16 -4.20
C SER A 149 8.33 8.65 -5.45
N LEU A 150 7.65 8.58 -6.59
CA LEU A 150 8.18 8.97 -7.89
C LEU A 150 8.04 10.47 -8.15
N ALA A 151 6.90 11.05 -7.77
CA ALA A 151 6.60 12.46 -8.01
C ALA A 151 5.69 13.06 -6.94
N VAL A 152 5.80 14.37 -6.74
CA VAL A 152 4.81 15.19 -6.04
C VAL A 152 4.39 16.34 -6.94
N VAL A 153 3.09 16.50 -7.14
CA VAL A 153 2.50 17.54 -7.99
C VAL A 153 1.55 18.39 -7.15
N ALA A 154 1.73 19.71 -7.15
CA ALA A 154 0.76 20.66 -6.59
C ALA A 154 -0.46 20.73 -7.50
N THR A 155 -1.67 20.77 -6.95
CA THR A 155 -2.90 20.72 -7.75
C THR A 155 -3.41 22.09 -8.21
N GLY A 156 -2.96 23.16 -7.55
CA GLY A 156 -3.53 24.50 -7.68
C GLY A 156 -4.83 24.70 -6.89
N GLU A 157 -5.33 23.65 -6.23
CA GLU A 157 -6.58 23.67 -5.47
C GLU A 157 -6.31 23.82 -3.97
N VAL A 158 -7.34 24.22 -3.22
CA VAL A 158 -7.33 24.27 -1.76
C VAL A 158 -8.06 23.03 -1.21
N VAL A 159 -7.42 22.36 -0.26
CA VAL A 159 -7.96 21.23 0.48
C VAL A 159 -8.37 21.71 1.87
N HIS A 160 -9.63 21.50 2.22
CA HIS A 160 -10.18 21.91 3.51
C HIS A 160 -9.99 20.81 4.55
N ARG A 161 -9.21 21.11 5.59
CA ARG A 161 -9.08 20.31 6.82
C ARG A 161 -9.48 21.21 7.99
N GLU A 162 -8.85 21.07 9.16
CA GLU A 162 -8.99 22.06 10.24
C GLU A 162 -8.61 23.48 9.76
N THR A 163 -7.61 23.56 8.87
CA THR A 163 -7.19 24.79 8.20
C THR A 163 -7.13 24.56 6.69
N PRO A 164 -7.43 25.57 5.85
CA PRO A 164 -7.22 25.47 4.41
C PRO A 164 -5.75 25.23 4.08
N ARG A 165 -5.47 24.22 3.25
CA ARG A 165 -4.09 23.86 2.84
C ARG A 165 -4.02 23.71 1.31
N PRO A 166 -2.87 24.02 0.68
CA PRO A 166 -2.67 23.68 -0.73
C PRO A 166 -2.82 22.18 -0.98
N GLY A 167 -3.46 21.80 -2.08
CA GLY A 167 -3.59 20.42 -2.51
C GLY A 167 -2.36 19.89 -3.23
N ALA A 168 -2.12 18.58 -3.11
CA ALA A 168 -1.08 17.87 -3.82
C ALA A 168 -1.50 16.44 -4.17
N ILE A 169 -0.81 15.86 -5.14
CA ILE A 169 -0.87 14.45 -5.50
C ILE A 169 0.53 13.87 -5.34
N VAL A 170 0.62 12.67 -4.75
CA VAL A 170 1.87 11.90 -4.69
C VAL A 170 1.73 10.64 -5.54
N THR A 171 2.73 10.41 -6.39
CA THR A 171 2.84 9.18 -7.19
C THR A 171 3.62 8.14 -6.39
N ARG A 172 2.92 7.15 -5.85
CA ARG A 172 3.48 6.04 -5.09
C ARG A 172 3.83 4.89 -6.04
N VAL A 173 4.97 4.26 -5.81
CA VAL A 173 5.44 3.05 -6.48
C VAL A 173 5.64 1.96 -5.44
N ALA A 174 5.08 0.78 -5.66
CA ALA A 174 5.15 -0.33 -4.70
C ALA A 174 5.30 -1.67 -5.41
N SER A 175 5.85 -2.69 -4.75
CA SER A 175 5.85 -4.05 -5.30
C SER A 175 4.42 -4.56 -5.50
N SER A 176 3.52 -4.24 -4.57
CA SER A 176 2.06 -4.25 -4.77
C SER A 176 1.36 -3.41 -3.69
N HIS A 177 0.09 -3.06 -3.92
CA HIS A 177 -0.78 -2.44 -2.90
C HIS A 177 -1.69 -3.44 -2.18
N ILE A 178 -1.38 -4.74 -2.25
CA ILE A 178 -2.12 -5.79 -1.54
C ILE A 178 -1.77 -5.71 -0.05
N ARG A 179 -2.80 -5.71 0.80
CA ARG A 179 -2.68 -5.58 2.25
C ARG A 179 -3.29 -6.79 2.94
N VAL A 180 -3.01 -6.96 4.23
CA VAL A 180 -3.79 -7.87 5.09
C VAL A 180 -5.28 -7.51 5.00
N GLY A 181 -5.61 -6.22 5.01
CA GLY A 181 -6.97 -5.71 4.79
C GLY A 181 -7.65 -6.16 3.49
N THR A 182 -6.88 -6.46 2.44
CA THR A 182 -7.42 -7.00 1.18
C THR A 182 -7.92 -8.43 1.38
N PHE A 183 -7.20 -9.25 2.14
CA PHE A 183 -7.64 -10.62 2.51
C PHE A 183 -8.85 -10.57 3.45
N GLU A 184 -8.80 -9.71 4.47
CA GLU A 184 -9.91 -9.55 5.43
C GLU A 184 -11.22 -9.15 4.74
N PHE A 185 -11.15 -8.38 3.65
CA PHE A 185 -12.32 -7.98 2.87
C PHE A 185 -13.12 -9.18 2.34
N PHE A 186 -12.43 -10.17 1.79
CA PHE A 186 -13.04 -11.37 1.22
C PHE A 186 -13.39 -12.39 2.30
N ALA A 187 -12.53 -12.56 3.31
CA ALA A 187 -12.78 -13.44 4.44
C ALA A 187 -14.06 -13.05 5.21
N ALA A 188 -14.23 -11.76 5.52
CA ALA A 188 -15.43 -11.28 6.22
C ALA A 188 -16.72 -11.45 5.41
N ARG A 189 -16.62 -11.54 4.09
CA ARG A 189 -17.74 -11.81 3.17
C ARG A 189 -17.96 -13.29 2.91
N ARG A 190 -17.14 -14.18 3.49
CA ARG A 190 -17.12 -15.62 3.23
C ARG A 190 -16.92 -15.94 1.75
N ASP A 191 -16.20 -15.09 1.02
CA ASP A 191 -15.90 -15.28 -0.40
C ASP A 191 -14.62 -16.10 -0.56
N LEU A 192 -14.75 -17.42 -0.47
CA LEU A 192 -13.63 -18.36 -0.60
C LEU A 192 -12.99 -18.34 -2.00
N ASP A 193 -13.79 -18.14 -3.05
CA ASP A 193 -13.28 -17.99 -4.43
C ASP A 193 -12.44 -16.72 -4.57
N GLY A 194 -12.89 -15.62 -3.97
CA GLY A 194 -12.12 -14.37 -3.87
C GLY A 194 -10.81 -14.54 -3.11
N LEU A 195 -10.84 -15.22 -1.96
CA LEU A 195 -9.62 -15.51 -1.19
C LEU A 195 -8.62 -16.36 -1.97
N ARG A 196 -9.06 -17.44 -2.64
CA ARG A 196 -8.18 -18.26 -3.50
C ARG A 196 -7.52 -17.41 -4.59
N LYS A 197 -8.33 -16.66 -5.35
CA LYS A 197 -7.83 -15.79 -6.42
C LYS A 197 -6.86 -14.73 -5.92
N LEU A 198 -7.14 -14.13 -4.76
CA LEU A 198 -6.25 -13.16 -4.15
C LEU A 198 -4.91 -13.79 -3.73
N ALA A 199 -4.96 -14.95 -3.06
CA ALA A 199 -3.78 -15.66 -2.60
C ALA A 199 -2.91 -16.08 -3.80
N ASP A 200 -3.52 -16.69 -4.82
CA ASP A 200 -2.79 -17.13 -6.01
C ASP A 200 -2.22 -15.94 -6.81
N PHE A 201 -2.95 -14.83 -6.91
CA PHE A 201 -2.44 -13.59 -7.51
C PHE A 201 -1.26 -13.02 -6.71
N ALA A 202 -1.36 -12.98 -5.38
CA ALA A 202 -0.28 -12.49 -4.52
C ALA A 202 0.96 -13.39 -4.60
N ILE A 203 0.78 -14.72 -4.69
CA ILE A 203 1.86 -15.68 -4.92
C ILE A 203 2.54 -15.42 -6.26
N ASP A 204 1.79 -15.33 -7.37
CA ASP A 204 2.39 -15.04 -8.68
C ASP A 204 3.15 -13.70 -8.67
N ARG A 205 2.63 -12.71 -7.93
CA ARG A 205 3.21 -11.37 -7.81
C ARG A 205 4.51 -11.32 -7.00
N HIS A 206 4.64 -12.14 -5.95
CA HIS A 206 5.70 -11.98 -4.93
C HIS A 206 6.55 -13.23 -4.70
N ASP A 207 5.99 -14.42 -4.88
CA ASP A 207 6.59 -15.70 -4.51
C ASP A 207 6.31 -16.74 -5.59
N ARG A 208 6.60 -16.36 -6.85
CA ARG A 208 6.22 -17.16 -8.04
C ARG A 208 6.83 -18.57 -8.04
N ASP A 209 7.91 -18.76 -7.29
CA ASP A 209 8.53 -20.07 -7.02
C ASP A 209 7.62 -21.04 -6.25
N LEU A 210 6.57 -20.55 -5.58
CA LEU A 210 5.58 -21.37 -4.86
C LEU A 210 4.43 -21.87 -5.75
N LEU A 211 4.22 -21.33 -6.96
CA LEU A 211 3.13 -21.73 -7.84
C LEU A 211 3.11 -23.23 -8.19
N PRO A 212 4.26 -23.91 -8.39
CA PRO A 212 4.28 -25.36 -8.63
C PRO A 212 3.82 -26.20 -7.44
N ASN A 213 3.79 -25.64 -6.22
CA ASN A 213 3.33 -26.37 -5.05
C ASN A 213 1.81 -26.58 -5.13
N GLY A 214 1.36 -27.76 -4.69
CA GLY A 214 -0.06 -28.08 -4.61
C GLY A 214 -0.81 -27.23 -3.58
N GLU A 215 -2.13 -27.25 -3.65
CA GLU A 215 -2.98 -26.77 -2.57
C GLU A 215 -3.08 -27.84 -1.48
N PRO A 216 -3.01 -27.49 -0.18
CA PRO A 216 -2.91 -26.14 0.38
C PRO A 216 -1.47 -25.64 0.62
N ASP A 217 -0.46 -26.47 0.35
CA ASP A 217 0.95 -26.21 0.71
C ASP A 217 1.47 -24.87 0.17
N ARG A 218 1.05 -24.45 -1.02
CA ARG A 218 1.43 -23.14 -1.57
C ARG A 218 0.92 -21.95 -0.74
N TRP A 219 -0.26 -22.04 -0.14
CA TRP A 219 -0.80 -20.96 0.69
C TRP A 219 -0.19 -20.93 2.09
N LEU A 220 0.16 -22.10 2.63
CA LEU A 220 0.94 -22.19 3.87
C LEU A 220 2.33 -21.57 3.67
N ALA A 221 3.02 -21.94 2.60
CA ALA A 221 4.31 -21.36 2.25
C ALA A 221 4.21 -19.85 1.96
N PHE A 222 3.13 -19.38 1.33
CA PHE A 222 2.89 -17.95 1.14
C PHE A 222 2.75 -17.21 2.46
N PHE A 223 1.98 -17.75 3.40
CA PHE A 223 1.84 -17.16 4.73
C PHE A 223 3.20 -17.05 5.44
N ASP A 224 3.99 -18.13 5.44
CA ASP A 224 5.34 -18.17 5.98
C ASP A 224 6.24 -17.08 5.38
N ARG A 225 6.24 -16.94 4.04
CA ARG A 225 6.98 -15.86 3.36
C ARG A 225 6.53 -14.45 3.75
N VAL A 226 5.23 -14.25 4.00
CA VAL A 226 4.71 -12.96 4.49
C VAL A 226 5.14 -12.70 5.93
N VAL A 227 5.11 -13.70 6.80
CA VAL A 227 5.63 -13.62 8.18
C VAL A 227 7.10 -13.22 8.17
N ASP A 228 7.92 -13.91 7.39
CA ASP A 228 9.35 -13.62 7.20
C ASP A 228 9.61 -12.16 6.78
N ARG A 229 8.85 -11.70 5.78
CA ARG A 229 8.92 -10.32 5.28
C ARG A 229 8.53 -9.30 6.34
N GLN A 230 7.46 -9.56 7.10
CA GLN A 230 7.01 -8.67 8.17
C GLN A 230 7.98 -8.62 9.35
N ILE A 231 8.56 -9.76 9.75
CA ILE A 231 9.59 -9.80 10.78
C ILE A 231 10.77 -8.92 10.37
N ARG A 232 11.29 -9.10 9.16
CA ARG A 232 12.40 -8.28 8.62
C ARG A 232 12.05 -6.81 8.62
N LEU A 233 10.87 -6.45 8.10
CA LEU A 233 10.41 -5.06 8.05
C LEU A 233 10.39 -4.40 9.44
N VAL A 234 9.81 -5.09 10.43
CA VAL A 234 9.69 -4.53 11.78
C VAL A 234 11.04 -4.46 12.47
N VAL A 235 11.91 -5.46 12.30
CA VAL A 235 13.29 -5.39 12.79
C VAL A 235 13.99 -4.14 12.25
N GLU A 236 13.85 -3.86 10.96
CA GLU A 236 14.40 -2.66 10.34
C GLU A 236 13.78 -1.36 10.89
N TRP A 237 12.47 -1.33 11.19
CA TRP A 237 11.85 -0.19 11.89
C TRP A 237 12.45 0.03 13.27
N MET A 238 12.59 -1.04 14.05
CA MET A 238 13.17 -0.96 15.39
C MET A 238 14.64 -0.49 15.33
N ARG A 239 15.41 -0.96 14.33
CA ARG A 239 16.82 -0.59 14.11
C ARG A 239 17.01 0.91 13.89
N VAL A 240 16.13 1.54 13.10
CA VAL A 240 16.23 2.97 12.77
C VAL A 240 15.42 3.88 13.68
N GLY A 241 14.76 3.33 14.70
CA GLY A 241 13.90 4.10 15.61
C GLY A 241 12.62 4.62 14.94
N PHE A 242 12.16 3.98 13.86
CA PHE A 242 10.96 4.41 13.13
C PHE A 242 9.69 4.00 13.87
N ILE A 243 8.76 4.95 14.00
CA ILE A 243 7.41 4.73 14.51
C ILE A 243 6.41 4.98 13.37
N HIS A 244 5.65 3.94 12.99
CA HIS A 244 4.65 4.01 11.93
C HIS A 244 3.43 4.84 12.33
N GLY A 245 3.00 4.70 13.59
CA GLY A 245 1.90 5.46 14.20
C GLY A 245 0.48 5.00 13.85
N VAL A 246 0.28 4.25 12.77
CA VAL A 246 -1.03 3.66 12.39
C VAL A 246 -0.87 2.27 11.76
N MET A 247 -0.53 1.26 12.55
CA MET A 247 -0.32 -0.12 12.09
C MET A 247 -1.64 -0.91 12.02
N ASN A 248 -2.65 -0.34 11.38
CA ASN A 248 -3.88 -1.08 11.07
C ASN A 248 -3.58 -2.19 10.03
N THR A 249 -4.44 -3.20 9.93
CA THR A 249 -4.25 -4.27 8.94
C THR A 249 -4.42 -3.80 7.50
N ASP A 250 -5.18 -2.73 7.25
CA ASP A 250 -5.23 -2.05 5.94
C ASP A 250 -3.94 -1.29 5.59
N ASN A 251 -3.05 -1.08 6.56
CA ASN A 251 -1.71 -0.50 6.37
C ASN A 251 -0.60 -1.54 6.52
N THR A 252 -0.93 -2.84 6.46
CA THR A 252 0.05 -3.93 6.50
C THR A 252 0.17 -4.56 5.12
N SER A 253 1.21 -4.17 4.37
CA SER A 253 1.48 -4.69 3.02
C SER A 253 1.89 -6.15 3.09
N VAL A 254 1.28 -7.03 2.28
CA VAL A 254 1.74 -8.42 2.23
C VAL A 254 3.13 -8.52 1.59
N ALA A 255 3.53 -7.56 0.75
CA ALA A 255 4.86 -7.51 0.15
C ALA A 255 6.01 -7.23 1.16
N GLY A 256 5.70 -6.89 2.41
CA GLY A 256 6.72 -6.58 3.41
C GLY A 256 7.32 -5.18 3.28
N GLU A 257 6.54 -4.23 2.74
CA GLU A 257 6.97 -2.84 2.55
C GLU A 257 6.29 -1.90 3.53
N THR A 258 7.04 -0.91 4.05
CA THR A 258 6.44 0.25 4.75
C THR A 258 5.49 0.99 3.81
N ILE A 259 4.23 1.19 4.24
CA ILE A 259 3.18 1.80 3.43
C ILE A 259 2.32 2.76 4.24
N ASP A 260 1.85 3.83 3.59
CA ASP A 260 0.96 4.85 4.17
C ASP A 260 1.56 5.69 5.31
N TYR A 261 2.47 6.57 4.90
CA TYR A 261 3.16 7.55 5.75
C TYR A 261 2.21 8.66 6.27
N GLY A 262 1.43 8.32 7.29
CA GLY A 262 0.57 9.24 8.03
C GLY A 262 1.32 9.94 9.17
N PRO A 263 0.96 9.72 10.45
CA PRO A 263 1.64 10.31 11.60
C PRO A 263 2.88 9.49 12.03
N CYS A 264 3.74 9.16 11.06
CA CYS A 264 5.00 8.46 11.31
C CYS A 264 6.14 9.44 11.59
N ALA A 265 7.14 9.02 12.36
CA ALA A 265 8.40 9.75 12.52
C ALA A 265 9.52 8.84 13.08
N MET A 266 10.76 9.33 12.96
CA MET A 266 11.91 8.74 13.65
C MET A 266 11.96 9.25 15.09
N MET A 267 12.22 8.34 16.02
CA MET A 267 12.38 8.65 17.44
C MET A 267 13.70 9.42 17.66
N GLY A 268 13.61 10.60 18.28
CA GLY A 268 14.79 11.40 18.63
C GLY A 268 15.46 10.96 19.93
N ILE A 269 14.67 10.86 21.01
CA ILE A 269 15.12 10.35 22.32
C ILE A 269 14.48 9.00 22.52
N TYR A 270 15.29 8.00 22.89
CA TYR A 270 14.79 6.65 23.14
C TYR A 270 13.80 6.61 24.31
N ASP A 271 12.54 6.33 24.01
CA ASP A 271 11.53 5.88 24.97
C ASP A 271 10.61 4.86 24.28
N PRO A 272 10.53 3.60 24.75
CA PRO A 272 9.69 2.57 24.14
C PRO A 272 8.19 2.90 24.13
N ARG A 273 7.75 3.89 24.91
CA ARG A 273 6.36 4.35 24.97
C ARG A 273 6.07 5.53 24.03
N THR A 274 7.05 5.98 23.24
CA THR A 274 6.88 7.11 22.31
C THR A 274 5.78 6.81 21.28
N VAL A 275 4.91 7.79 21.04
CA VAL A 275 3.79 7.76 20.10
C VAL A 275 3.75 9.09 19.35
N TYR A 276 3.48 9.07 18.04
CA TYR A 276 3.35 10.29 17.21
C TYR A 276 1.95 10.50 16.60
N SER A 277 1.10 9.47 16.62
CA SER A 277 -0.27 9.58 16.17
C SER A 277 -1.11 10.29 17.23
N SER A 278 -1.69 11.44 16.88
CA SER A 278 -2.55 12.22 17.79
C SER A 278 -3.82 11.47 18.20
N ILE A 279 -4.21 10.44 17.45
CA ILE A 279 -5.37 9.60 17.74
C ILE A 279 -5.01 8.32 18.52
N ASP A 280 -3.72 8.02 18.70
CA ASP A 280 -3.26 6.84 19.45
C ASP A 280 -3.08 7.17 20.95
N VAL A 281 -4.19 7.54 21.60
CA VAL A 281 -4.20 7.98 23.00
C VAL A 281 -3.81 6.88 24.00
N HIS A 282 -3.87 5.61 23.60
CA HIS A 282 -3.53 4.46 24.44
C HIS A 282 -2.17 3.83 24.09
N GLY A 283 -1.44 4.42 23.13
CA GLY A 283 -0.13 3.91 22.71
C GLY A 283 -0.17 2.51 22.12
N ARG A 284 -1.26 2.15 21.43
CA ARG A 284 -1.38 0.86 20.72
C ARG A 284 -0.23 0.69 19.73
N TYR A 285 0.16 1.77 19.05
CA TYR A 285 1.22 1.80 18.04
C TYR A 285 2.49 2.51 18.52
N ALA A 286 2.72 2.53 19.84
CA ALA A 286 3.98 3.00 20.42
C ALA A 286 5.18 2.21 19.90
N PHE A 287 6.38 2.82 19.92
CA PHE A 287 7.62 2.20 19.42
C PHE A 287 7.82 0.75 19.89
N GLY A 288 7.75 0.51 21.21
CA GLY A 288 7.95 -0.82 21.80
C GLY A 288 6.82 -1.81 21.53
N ASN A 289 5.67 -1.36 21.04
CA ASN A 289 4.51 -2.21 20.74
C ASN A 289 4.49 -2.68 19.28
N GLN A 290 5.25 -2.06 18.36
CA GLN A 290 5.21 -2.41 16.93
C GLN A 290 5.44 -3.90 16.64
N PRO A 291 6.38 -4.62 17.30
CA PRO A 291 6.54 -6.06 17.10
C PRO A 291 5.29 -6.88 17.47
N LYS A 292 4.64 -6.55 18.59
CA LYS A 292 3.43 -7.23 19.05
C LYS A 292 2.25 -6.95 18.12
N ILE A 293 2.15 -5.73 17.62
CA ILE A 293 1.10 -5.36 16.67
C ILE A 293 1.30 -6.04 15.31
N ALA A 294 2.55 -6.16 14.84
CA ALA A 294 2.83 -6.90 13.62
C ALA A 294 2.42 -8.38 13.75
N ALA A 295 2.75 -9.03 14.87
CA ALA A 295 2.29 -10.38 15.16
C ALA A 295 0.74 -10.46 15.20
N TRP A 296 0.07 -9.48 15.81
CA TRP A 296 -1.38 -9.42 15.83
C TRP A 296 -2.00 -9.25 14.43
N ASN A 297 -1.39 -8.43 13.57
CA ASN A 297 -1.83 -8.25 12.18
C ASN A 297 -1.60 -9.52 11.34
N LEU A 298 -0.49 -10.24 11.58
CA LEU A 298 -0.23 -11.53 10.95
C LEU A 298 -1.23 -12.61 11.39
N ALA A 299 -1.65 -12.60 12.65
CA ALA A 299 -2.72 -13.49 13.12
C ALA A 299 -4.06 -13.22 12.38
N ARG A 300 -4.39 -11.95 12.10
CA ARG A 300 -5.56 -11.62 11.26
C ARG A 300 -5.42 -12.12 9.82
N LEU A 301 -4.21 -12.09 9.25
CA LEU A 301 -3.96 -12.70 7.94
C LEU A 301 -4.11 -14.23 8.00
N ALA A 302 -3.58 -14.89 9.03
CA ALA A 302 -3.69 -16.33 9.23
C ALA A 302 -5.16 -16.77 9.26
N GLU A 303 -6.02 -16.03 9.98
CA GLU A 303 -7.47 -16.27 10.01
C GLU A 303 -8.13 -16.23 8.64
N CYS A 304 -7.64 -15.37 7.74
CA CYS A 304 -8.13 -15.29 6.37
C CYS A 304 -7.67 -16.48 5.51
N ILE A 305 -6.55 -17.12 5.86
CA ILE A 305 -5.94 -18.23 5.12
C ILE A 305 -6.48 -19.59 5.61
N LEU A 306 -6.86 -19.71 6.89
CA LEU A 306 -7.46 -20.92 7.46
C LEU A 306 -8.45 -21.65 6.53
N PRO A 307 -9.50 -21.00 5.99
CA PRO A 307 -10.49 -21.70 5.17
C PRO A 307 -9.98 -22.13 3.78
N LEU A 308 -8.79 -21.66 3.37
CA LEU A 308 -8.11 -22.18 2.19
C LEU A 308 -7.35 -23.47 2.52
N VAL A 309 -6.83 -23.60 3.74
CA VAL A 309 -5.95 -24.70 4.13
C VAL A 309 -6.71 -25.99 4.39
N ASP A 310 -7.83 -25.91 5.10
CA ASP A 310 -8.65 -27.06 5.44
C ASP A 310 -10.09 -26.62 5.73
N ALA A 311 -11.06 -27.51 5.47
CA ALA A 311 -12.45 -27.26 5.83
C ALA A 311 -12.68 -27.41 7.35
N ASP A 312 -11.88 -28.24 8.02
CA ASP A 312 -11.86 -28.33 9.47
C ASP A 312 -10.89 -27.27 10.05
N GLU A 313 -11.46 -26.28 10.74
CA GLU A 313 -10.71 -25.15 11.30
C GLU A 313 -9.59 -25.61 12.25
N GLN A 314 -9.83 -26.63 13.07
CA GLN A 314 -8.81 -27.13 14.00
C GLN A 314 -7.63 -27.79 13.27
N THR A 315 -7.89 -28.47 12.17
CA THR A 315 -6.84 -29.00 11.30
C THR A 315 -6.08 -27.90 10.59
N ALA A 316 -6.77 -26.86 10.10
CA ALA A 316 -6.12 -25.69 9.50
C ALA A 316 -5.22 -24.95 10.51
N ILE A 317 -5.69 -24.76 11.75
CA ILE A 317 -4.91 -24.15 12.84
C ILE A 317 -3.64 -24.96 13.10
N ARG A 318 -3.74 -26.29 13.27
CA ARG A 318 -2.56 -27.16 13.50
C ARG A 318 -1.52 -27.07 12.38
N LYS A 319 -1.93 -26.79 11.14
CA LYS A 319 -1.02 -26.61 10.00
C LYS A 319 -0.35 -25.24 9.97
N LEU A 320 -1.01 -24.19 10.50
CA LEU A 320 -0.48 -22.82 10.55
C LEU A 320 0.30 -22.51 11.84
N GLU A 321 -0.04 -23.12 12.98
CA GLU A 321 0.59 -22.89 14.28
C GLU A 321 2.13 -22.98 14.30
N PRO A 322 2.78 -23.87 13.51
CA PRO A 322 4.24 -23.93 13.48
C PRO A 322 4.95 -22.75 12.78
N ILE A 323 4.19 -21.89 12.07
CA ILE A 323 4.67 -20.75 11.27
C ILE A 323 4.59 -19.47 12.11
#